data_AF-A0AAD6TQH9-F1
#
_entry.id   AF-A0AAD6TQH9-F1
#
_cell.length_a   1.000
_cell.length_b   1.000
_cell.length_c   1.000
_cell.angle_alpha   90.00
_cell.angle_beta   90.00
_cell.angle_gamma   90.00
#
_symmetry.space_group_name_H-M   'P 1'
#
loop_
_entity.id
_entity.type
_entity.pdbx_description
1 polymer ?
#
loop_
_entity_poly.entity_id
_entity_poly.type
_entity_poly.pdbx_seq_one_letter_code
_entity_poly.pdbx_strand_id
1 'polypeptide(L)'
;MASGLSTSAASGWTSRYEDWHSRTKAHPNPTSFTPTHEALSLVVLRNTPVEPEGFTLALFDGGSDKVAVDAMGRVLIVSDGDYAGVTDLAQRVATELPETGNFRNTWIIKHPATSQPIDRLLVVVEGKLKETSVQGFVKGKTELKAPVGVISELPGVLNEAAGLILEGRNGYSRGSGDSHMVQKVKDILNGEVLL
;
A
#
# COMPACT_ATOMS: atom_id res chain seq x y z
N MET A 1 30.95 -7.09 -38.52
CA MET A 1 29.73 -7.47 -37.79
C MET A 1 30.14 -8.33 -36.62
N ALA A 2 29.94 -7.85 -35.39
CA ALA A 2 30.09 -8.66 -34.19
C ALA A 2 28.89 -8.34 -33.30
N SER A 3 28.12 -9.39 -33.04
CA SER A 3 26.82 -9.39 -32.38
C SER A 3 26.91 -8.91 -30.94
N GLY A 4 25.85 -8.22 -30.53
CA GLY A 4 25.66 -7.68 -29.20
C GLY A 4 25.64 -8.73 -28.10
N LEU A 5 26.12 -8.30 -26.94
CA LEU A 5 25.65 -8.79 -25.65
C LEU A 5 24.83 -7.65 -25.07
N SER A 6 23.52 -7.70 -25.32
CA SER A 6 22.56 -6.94 -24.52
C SER A 6 22.49 -7.64 -23.17
N THR A 7 23.21 -7.10 -22.18
CA THR A 7 23.04 -7.49 -20.79
C THR A 7 21.63 -7.08 -20.39
N SER A 8 20.71 -8.04 -20.38
CA SER A 8 19.38 -7.87 -19.78
C SER A 8 19.59 -7.57 -18.30
N ALA A 9 19.55 -6.30 -17.93
CA ALA A 9 19.37 -5.91 -16.55
C ALA A 9 17.95 -6.33 -16.18
N ALA A 10 17.81 -7.49 -15.55
CA ALA A 10 16.70 -7.69 -14.64
C ALA A 10 16.81 -6.53 -13.63
N SER A 11 15.95 -5.52 -13.77
CA SER A 11 15.82 -4.44 -12.80
C SER A 11 15.23 -5.05 -11.53
N GLY A 12 16.12 -5.66 -10.75
CA GLY A 12 15.83 -6.20 -9.44
C GLY A 12 15.37 -5.04 -8.57
N TRP A 13 14.05 -4.90 -8.45
CA TRP A 13 13.45 -4.16 -7.35
C TRP A 13 14.10 -4.66 -6.06
N THR A 14 14.74 -3.76 -5.34
CA THR A 14 15.29 -4.02 -4.01
C THR A 14 14.91 -2.83 -3.16
N SER A 15 14.17 -3.07 -2.09
CA SER A 15 13.91 -2.06 -1.07
C SER A 15 14.64 -2.46 0.19
N ARG A 16 15.26 -1.51 0.87
CA ARG A 16 15.82 -1.76 2.21
C ARG A 16 14.74 -2.07 3.25
N TYR A 17 13.48 -1.81 2.93
CA TYR A 17 12.32 -2.08 3.76
C TYR A 17 11.59 -3.35 3.34
N GLU A 18 12.06 -4.06 2.29
CA GLU A 18 11.52 -5.36 1.92
C GLU A 18 11.52 -6.31 3.13
N ASP A 19 10.51 -7.17 3.21
CA ASP A 19 10.29 -8.11 4.30
C ASP A 19 10.04 -7.44 5.67
N TRP A 20 9.62 -6.18 5.71
CA TRP A 20 9.28 -5.49 6.96
C TRP A 20 8.23 -6.26 7.74
N HIS A 21 7.27 -6.89 7.06
CA HIS A 21 6.19 -7.64 7.69
C HIS A 21 6.75 -8.81 8.51
N SER A 22 7.79 -9.49 8.01
CA SER A 22 8.44 -10.61 8.70
C SER A 22 9.23 -10.21 9.95
N ARG A 23 9.66 -8.94 10.03
CA ARG A 23 10.40 -8.38 11.16
C ARG A 23 9.50 -7.88 12.29
N THR A 24 8.19 -7.84 12.05
CA THR A 24 7.23 -7.38 13.06
C THR A 24 7.09 -8.36 14.22
N LYS A 25 6.59 -7.84 15.34
CA LYS A 25 6.22 -8.65 16.51
C LYS A 25 4.73 -8.50 16.77
N ALA A 26 4.07 -9.53 17.27
CA ALA A 26 2.69 -9.39 17.72
C ALA A 26 2.61 -8.35 18.86
N HIS A 27 1.59 -7.49 18.82
CA HIS A 27 1.32 -6.57 19.92
C HIS A 27 1.04 -7.39 21.20
N PRO A 28 1.64 -7.06 22.37
CA PRO A 28 1.53 -7.88 23.58
C PRO A 28 0.10 -7.97 24.11
N ASN A 29 -0.73 -6.97 23.79
CA ASN A 29 -2.16 -6.97 24.09
C ASN A 29 -2.94 -6.42 22.87
N PRO A 30 -3.23 -7.23 21.84
CA PRO A 30 -3.79 -6.72 20.59
C PRO A 30 -5.22 -6.16 20.77
N THR A 31 -5.96 -6.63 21.78
CA THR A 31 -7.34 -6.19 22.04
C THR A 31 -7.41 -4.83 22.72
N SER A 32 -6.33 -4.35 23.35
CA SER A 32 -6.26 -3.01 23.92
C SER A 32 -5.91 -1.93 22.89
N PHE A 33 -5.41 -2.31 21.71
CA PHE A 33 -5.16 -1.35 20.65
C PHE A 33 -6.49 -0.82 20.09
N THR A 34 -6.62 0.50 20.03
CA THR A 34 -7.80 1.18 19.47
C THR A 34 -7.31 2.07 18.32
N PRO A 35 -7.64 1.73 17.07
CA PRO A 35 -7.35 2.60 15.93
C PRO A 35 -8.02 3.96 16.11
N THR A 36 -7.29 5.04 15.83
CA THR A 36 -7.84 6.41 15.81
C THR A 36 -7.43 7.11 14.53
N HIS A 37 -8.18 8.14 14.14
CA HIS A 37 -7.86 8.93 12.96
C HIS A 37 -6.58 9.75 13.17
N GLU A 38 -6.39 10.28 14.38
CA GLU A 38 -5.24 11.12 14.73
C GLU A 38 -3.91 10.36 14.70
N ALA A 39 -3.95 9.04 14.98
CA ALA A 39 -2.78 8.18 14.92
C ALA A 39 -2.54 7.61 13.51
N LEU A 40 -3.50 7.70 12.60
CA LEU A 40 -3.42 7.08 11.28
C LEU A 40 -2.37 7.78 10.41
N SER A 41 -1.53 7.01 9.74
CA SER A 41 -0.53 7.53 8.80
C SER A 41 -0.81 7.09 7.36
N LEU A 42 -1.26 5.83 7.22
CA LEU A 42 -1.53 5.20 5.94
C LEU A 42 -2.59 4.12 6.16
N VAL A 43 -3.55 4.02 5.24
CA VAL A 43 -4.39 2.84 5.08
C VAL A 43 -4.43 2.42 3.61
N VAL A 44 -4.46 1.11 3.39
CA VAL A 44 -4.47 0.50 2.07
C VAL A 44 -5.71 -0.38 1.95
N LEU A 45 -6.52 -0.05 0.96
CA LEU A 45 -7.70 -0.81 0.59
C LEU A 45 -7.48 -1.47 -0.77
N ARG A 46 -8.11 -2.63 -0.98
CA ARG A 46 -8.05 -3.37 -2.24
C ARG A 46 -9.44 -3.47 -2.83
N ASN A 47 -9.62 -2.96 -4.04
CA ASN A 47 -10.85 -3.09 -4.79
C ASN A 47 -10.74 -4.26 -5.78
N THR A 48 -11.65 -5.22 -5.62
CA THR A 48 -11.84 -6.34 -6.55
C THR A 48 -13.35 -6.58 -6.76
N PRO A 49 -13.77 -7.28 -7.81
CA PRO A 49 -15.19 -7.58 -8.03
C PRO A 49 -15.88 -8.33 -6.87
N VAL A 50 -15.12 -9.14 -6.11
CA VAL A 50 -15.66 -9.97 -5.00
C VAL A 50 -15.44 -9.34 -3.63
N GLU A 51 -14.62 -8.30 -3.54
CA GLU A 51 -14.27 -7.57 -2.33
C GLU A 51 -13.97 -6.11 -2.74
N PRO A 52 -15.01 -5.26 -2.93
CA PRO A 52 -14.84 -3.90 -3.44
C PRO A 52 -14.07 -2.97 -2.47
N GLU A 53 -14.06 -3.33 -1.19
CA GLU A 53 -13.40 -2.60 -0.11
C GLU A 53 -12.58 -3.56 0.77
N GLY A 54 -11.78 -4.42 0.13
CA GLY A 54 -10.85 -5.30 0.83
C GLY A 54 -9.87 -4.50 1.67
N PHE A 55 -9.50 -5.02 2.83
CA PHE A 55 -8.48 -4.42 3.67
C PHE A 55 -7.12 -5.07 3.38
N THR A 56 -6.07 -4.26 3.35
CA THR A 56 -4.68 -4.72 3.10
C THR A 56 -3.78 -4.39 4.29
N LEU A 57 -3.74 -3.13 4.71
CA LEU A 57 -2.82 -2.65 5.73
C LEU A 57 -3.31 -1.32 6.29
N ALA A 58 -3.06 -1.05 7.56
CA ALA A 58 -3.04 0.30 8.11
C ALA A 58 -1.81 0.47 9.02
N LEU A 59 -1.21 1.66 9.00
CA LEU A 59 -0.08 2.04 9.84
C LEU A 59 -0.49 3.21 10.74
N PHE A 60 -0.13 3.09 12.02
CA PHE A 60 -0.46 4.04 13.06
C PHE A 60 0.78 4.47 13.85
N ASP A 61 0.87 5.76 14.16
CA ASP A 61 1.74 6.27 15.19
C ASP A 61 1.07 6.11 16.56
N GLY A 62 1.32 4.99 17.24
CA GLY A 62 0.79 4.71 18.58
C GLY A 62 1.51 5.46 19.71
N GLY A 63 2.29 6.49 19.40
CA GLY A 63 3.14 7.21 20.34
C GLY A 63 4.42 6.44 20.63
N SER A 64 4.40 5.56 21.64
CA SER A 64 5.58 4.76 22.00
C SER A 64 5.86 3.61 21.04
N ASP A 65 4.82 3.10 20.38
CA ASP A 65 4.92 1.99 19.44
C ASP A 65 4.42 2.39 18.04
N LYS A 66 5.09 1.88 17.02
CA LYS A 66 4.62 1.95 15.64
C LYS A 66 3.81 0.71 15.34
N VAL A 67 2.53 0.90 15.00
CA VAL A 67 1.58 -0.21 14.92
C VAL A 67 1.14 -0.42 13.47
N ALA A 68 1.17 -1.67 13.02
CA ALA A 68 0.51 -2.10 11.81
C ALA A 68 -0.72 -2.96 12.15
N VAL A 69 -1.81 -2.75 11.42
CA VAL A 69 -2.92 -3.70 11.33
C VAL A 69 -2.92 -4.26 9.93
N ASP A 70 -2.75 -5.57 9.78
CA ASP A 70 -2.62 -6.21 8.47
C ASP A 70 -3.92 -6.84 7.96
N ALA A 71 -3.91 -7.43 6.76
CA ALA A 71 -5.11 -7.95 6.09
C ALA A 71 -5.87 -9.03 6.89
N MET A 72 -5.21 -9.65 7.88
CA MET A 72 -5.79 -10.65 8.79
C MET A 72 -6.31 -10.03 10.10
N GLY A 73 -6.25 -8.71 10.26
CA GLY A 73 -6.60 -7.99 11.48
C GLY A 73 -5.56 -8.13 12.60
N ARG A 74 -4.36 -8.64 12.30
CA ARG A 74 -3.30 -8.79 13.32
C ARG A 74 -2.76 -7.42 13.67
N VAL A 75 -2.67 -7.13 14.97
CA VAL A 75 -2.01 -5.94 15.49
C VAL A 75 -0.54 -6.25 15.73
N LEU A 76 0.33 -5.54 15.02
CA LEU A 76 1.76 -5.81 14.93
C LEU A 76 2.55 -4.57 15.34
N ILE A 77 3.63 -4.76 16.09
CA ILE A 77 4.64 -3.73 16.36
C ILE A 77 5.66 -3.76 15.23
N VAL A 78 5.85 -2.62 14.60
CA VAL A 78 6.78 -2.35 13.51
C VAL A 78 8.01 -1.64 14.08
N SER A 79 9.20 -1.91 13.53
CA SER A 79 10.39 -1.15 13.91
C SER A 79 10.27 0.31 13.47
N ASP A 80 10.86 1.25 14.21
CA ASP A 80 10.83 2.68 13.83
C ASP A 80 11.39 2.92 12.43
N GLY A 81 12.44 2.18 12.05
CA GLY A 81 13.08 2.30 10.74
C GLY A 81 12.19 1.82 9.59
N ASP A 82 11.50 0.69 9.77
CA ASP A 82 10.57 0.18 8.77
C ASP A 82 9.34 1.07 8.66
N TYR A 83 8.79 1.50 9.80
CA TYR A 83 7.65 2.40 9.84
C TYR A 83 7.97 3.74 9.16
N ALA A 84 9.08 4.38 9.52
CA ALA A 84 9.50 5.64 8.91
C ALA A 84 9.75 5.48 7.41
N GLY A 85 10.37 4.38 6.99
CA GLY A 85 10.63 4.08 5.58
C GLY A 85 9.38 3.91 4.73
N VAL A 86 8.43 3.08 5.21
CA VAL A 86 7.17 2.82 4.48
C VAL A 86 6.29 4.06 4.46
N THR A 87 6.21 4.80 5.56
CA THR A 87 5.40 6.04 5.63
C THR A 87 6.02 7.17 4.82
N ASP A 88 7.34 7.34 4.79
CA ASP A 88 8.02 8.31 3.91
C ASP A 88 7.72 8.03 2.43
N LEU A 89 7.85 6.78 1.98
CA LEU A 89 7.50 6.40 0.61
C LEU A 89 6.04 6.72 0.28
N ALA A 90 5.11 6.43 1.21
CA ALA A 90 3.69 6.75 1.03
C ALA A 90 3.44 8.27 0.98
N GLN A 91 4.09 9.06 1.82
CA GLN A 91 4.01 10.53 1.80
C GLN A 91 4.50 11.10 0.46
N ARG A 92 5.64 10.60 -0.03
CA ARG A 92 6.19 10.99 -1.32
C ARG A 92 5.29 10.62 -2.48
N VAL A 93 4.67 9.44 -2.46
CA VAL A 93 3.60 9.07 -3.41
C VAL A 93 2.47 10.11 -3.42
N ALA A 94 2.00 10.52 -2.24
CA ALA A 94 0.86 11.44 -2.11
C ALA A 94 1.17 12.91 -2.41
N THR A 95 2.45 13.30 -2.46
CA THR A 95 2.88 14.70 -2.56
C THR A 95 3.73 15.03 -3.79
N GLU A 96 4.51 14.06 -4.29
CA GLU A 96 5.44 14.27 -5.42
C GLU A 96 4.83 13.86 -6.77
N LEU A 97 3.85 12.96 -6.78
CA LEU A 97 3.29 12.42 -8.02
C LEU A 97 2.18 13.31 -8.58
N PRO A 98 2.10 13.45 -9.92
CA PRO A 98 0.98 14.14 -10.53
C PRO A 98 -0.31 13.35 -10.37
N GLU A 99 -1.44 14.06 -10.35
CA GLU A 99 -2.74 13.42 -10.49
C GLU A 99 -2.87 12.79 -11.88
N THR A 100 -3.43 11.57 -11.93
CA THR A 100 -3.56 10.83 -13.18
C THR A 100 -4.80 11.24 -13.99
N GLY A 101 -5.76 11.91 -13.35
CA GLY A 101 -7.10 12.18 -13.91
C GLY A 101 -7.99 10.93 -14.06
N ASN A 102 -7.48 9.74 -13.71
CA ASN A 102 -8.27 8.52 -13.68
C ASN A 102 -9.10 8.44 -12.41
N PHE A 103 -10.15 7.61 -12.43
CA PHE A 103 -10.92 7.26 -11.24
C PHE A 103 -9.99 6.92 -10.07
N ARG A 104 -10.21 7.55 -8.91
CA ARG A 104 -9.41 7.35 -7.68
C ARG A 104 -7.90 7.52 -7.85
N ASN A 105 -7.51 8.46 -8.73
CA ASN A 105 -6.12 8.79 -9.01
C ASN A 105 -5.29 7.53 -9.36
N THR A 106 -5.85 6.67 -10.20
CA THR A 106 -5.29 5.34 -10.47
C THR A 106 -4.20 5.36 -11.54
N TRP A 107 -3.04 4.81 -11.20
CA TRP A 107 -1.97 4.42 -12.11
C TRP A 107 -2.24 2.99 -12.61
N ILE A 108 -2.41 2.83 -13.93
CA ILE A 108 -2.85 1.56 -14.52
C ILE A 108 -1.67 0.88 -15.20
N ILE A 109 -1.20 -0.24 -14.66
CA ILE A 109 -0.15 -1.05 -15.27
C ILE A 109 -0.74 -1.79 -16.48
N LYS A 110 0.01 -1.85 -17.58
CA LYS A 110 -0.41 -2.55 -18.79
C LYS A 110 -0.46 -4.05 -18.57
N HIS A 111 -1.62 -4.67 -18.79
CA HIS A 111 -1.80 -6.12 -18.70
C HIS A 111 -2.52 -6.68 -19.94
N PRO A 112 -2.25 -7.95 -20.33
CA PRO A 112 -3.01 -8.62 -21.39
C PRO A 112 -4.49 -8.80 -21.04
N ALA A 113 -4.81 -9.05 -19.76
CA ALA A 113 -6.17 -9.27 -19.28
C ALA A 113 -6.74 -8.03 -18.56
N THR A 114 -8.05 -7.84 -18.71
CA THR A 114 -8.83 -6.85 -17.96
C THR A 114 -9.15 -7.35 -16.54
N SER A 115 -9.73 -6.50 -15.69
CA SER A 115 -10.15 -6.85 -14.31
C SER A 115 -9.02 -7.12 -13.30
N GLN A 116 -7.95 -6.33 -13.40
CA GLN A 116 -6.90 -6.35 -12.37
C GLN A 116 -7.35 -5.63 -11.09
N PRO A 117 -6.98 -6.13 -9.90
CA PRO A 117 -7.23 -5.46 -8.62
C PRO A 117 -6.69 -4.02 -8.60
N ILE A 118 -7.35 -3.15 -7.85
CA ILE A 118 -6.91 -1.78 -7.59
C ILE A 118 -6.52 -1.68 -6.11
N ASP A 119 -5.25 -1.39 -5.84
CA ASP A 119 -4.76 -1.09 -4.51
C ASP A 119 -4.80 0.43 -4.30
N ARG A 120 -5.60 0.87 -3.34
CA ARG A 120 -5.83 2.27 -2.98
C ARG A 120 -4.98 2.62 -1.78
N LEU A 121 -4.03 3.53 -1.94
CA LEU A 121 -3.21 4.07 -0.87
C LEU A 121 -3.84 5.37 -0.41
N LEU A 122 -4.35 5.40 0.83
CA LEU A 122 -4.88 6.60 1.46
C LEU A 122 -3.91 7.05 2.54
N VAL A 123 -3.27 8.20 2.30
CA VAL A 123 -2.17 8.71 3.11
C VAL A 123 -2.62 9.99 3.81
N VAL A 124 -2.35 10.12 5.11
CA VAL A 124 -2.67 11.35 5.84
C VAL A 124 -1.62 12.41 5.52
N VAL A 125 -2.01 13.45 4.79
CA VAL A 125 -1.17 14.59 4.43
C VAL A 125 -1.82 15.86 4.98
N GLU A 126 -1.12 16.57 5.87
CA GLU A 126 -1.65 17.79 6.52
C GLU A 126 -3.04 17.59 7.16
N GLY A 127 -3.25 16.43 7.78
CA GLY A 127 -4.51 16.06 8.44
C GLY A 127 -5.65 15.66 7.48
N LYS A 128 -5.38 15.48 6.19
CA LYS A 128 -6.37 15.04 5.19
C LYS A 128 -5.91 13.77 4.50
N LEU A 129 -6.84 12.87 4.19
CA LEU A 129 -6.55 11.70 3.36
C LEU A 129 -6.36 12.10 1.90
N LYS A 130 -5.18 11.81 1.35
CA LYS A 130 -4.89 11.85 -0.08
C LYS A 130 -4.87 10.44 -0.64
N GLU A 131 -5.59 10.24 -1.75
CA GLU A 131 -5.69 8.95 -2.41
C GLU A 131 -4.81 8.87 -3.66
N THR A 132 -4.01 7.80 -3.75
CA THR A 132 -3.33 7.37 -4.97
C THR A 132 -3.52 5.87 -5.13
N SER A 133 -3.88 5.42 -6.32
CA SER A 133 -4.20 4.02 -6.55
C SER A 133 -3.28 3.38 -7.59
N VAL A 134 -3.06 2.07 -7.49
CA VAL A 134 -2.35 1.27 -8.50
C VAL A 134 -3.23 0.12 -8.93
N GLN A 135 -3.47 0.00 -10.24
CA GLN A 135 -4.20 -1.13 -10.80
C GLN A 135 -3.24 -2.17 -11.40
N GLY A 136 -3.41 -3.41 -10.96
CA GLY A 136 -2.65 -4.55 -11.45
C GLY A 136 -1.19 -4.53 -11.04
N PHE A 137 -0.88 -4.10 -9.81
CA PHE A 137 0.48 -4.12 -9.33
C PHE A 137 1.09 -5.53 -9.42
N VAL A 138 2.27 -5.61 -10.05
CA VAL A 138 3.13 -6.80 -10.08
C VAL A 138 4.56 -6.30 -10.00
N LYS A 139 5.33 -6.84 -9.04
CA LYS A 139 6.73 -6.49 -8.82
C LYS A 139 7.53 -6.63 -10.12
N GLY A 140 8.28 -5.59 -10.47
CA GLY A 140 9.10 -5.55 -11.69
C GLY A 140 8.35 -5.21 -12.99
N LYS A 141 7.03 -5.04 -12.96
CA LYS A 141 6.24 -4.62 -14.11
C LYS A 141 5.84 -3.16 -14.00
N THR A 142 6.47 -2.29 -14.78
CA THR A 142 6.28 -0.82 -14.67
C THR A 142 5.53 -0.19 -15.84
N GLU A 143 5.50 -0.81 -17.03
CA GLU A 143 4.85 -0.20 -18.20
C GLU A 143 3.37 0.15 -17.93
N LEU A 144 3.00 1.42 -18.13
CA LEU A 144 1.63 1.90 -17.95
C LEU A 144 0.77 1.59 -19.18
N LYS A 145 -0.52 1.33 -18.96
CA LYS A 145 -1.51 1.12 -20.03
C LYS A 145 -1.67 2.39 -20.89
N ALA A 146 -1.63 3.55 -20.25
CA ALA A 146 -1.60 4.86 -20.88
C ALA A 146 -0.65 5.76 -20.07
N PRO A 147 0.11 6.66 -20.72
CA PRO A 147 1.01 7.55 -20.01
C PRO A 147 0.26 8.58 -19.16
N VAL A 148 0.86 9.01 -18.06
CA VAL A 148 0.40 10.13 -17.22
C VAL A 148 1.31 11.32 -17.53
N GLY A 149 0.82 12.24 -18.37
CA GLY A 149 1.65 13.30 -18.94
C GLY A 149 2.79 12.69 -19.76
N VAL A 150 4.04 12.89 -19.32
CA VAL A 150 5.25 12.34 -19.96
C VAL A 150 5.70 10.99 -19.38
N ILE A 151 5.02 10.50 -18.34
CA ILE A 151 5.42 9.30 -17.60
C ILE A 151 4.76 8.07 -18.24
N SER A 152 5.55 7.18 -18.83
CA SER A 152 5.09 5.92 -19.45
C SER A 152 5.29 4.68 -18.59
N GLU A 153 6.00 4.82 -17.47
CA GLU A 153 6.29 3.74 -16.52
C GLU A 153 5.87 4.13 -15.11
N LEU A 154 5.50 3.15 -14.29
CA LEU A 154 5.13 3.35 -12.89
C LEU A 154 6.31 4.03 -12.16
N PRO A 155 6.12 5.21 -11.56
CA PRO A 155 7.18 5.92 -10.85
C PRO A 155 7.84 5.02 -9.80
N GLY A 156 9.17 5.09 -9.68
CA GLY A 156 9.94 4.23 -8.79
C GLY A 156 9.44 4.25 -7.35
N VAL A 157 9.09 5.43 -6.83
CA VAL A 157 8.52 5.60 -5.47
C VAL A 157 7.19 4.88 -5.29
N LEU A 158 6.32 4.88 -6.32
CA LEU A 158 5.03 4.20 -6.30
C LEU A 158 5.20 2.69 -6.43
N ASN A 159 6.12 2.25 -7.29
CA ASN A 159 6.47 0.84 -7.44
C ASN A 159 7.03 0.25 -6.14
N GLU A 160 7.91 0.99 -5.47
CA GLU A 160 8.46 0.60 -4.17
C GLU A 160 7.38 0.56 -3.08
N ALA A 161 6.64 1.65 -2.91
CA ALA A 161 5.55 1.72 -1.94
C ALA A 161 4.56 0.57 -2.13
N ALA A 162 4.05 0.37 -3.36
CA ALA A 162 3.07 -0.67 -3.68
C ALA A 162 3.58 -2.10 -3.41
N GLY A 163 4.87 -2.36 -3.60
CA GLY A 163 5.48 -3.64 -3.23
C GLY A 163 5.45 -3.88 -1.72
N LEU A 164 5.89 -2.88 -0.94
CA LEU A 164 5.99 -2.97 0.52
C LEU A 164 4.62 -3.09 1.20
N ILE A 165 3.65 -2.27 0.79
CA ILE A 165 2.31 -2.29 1.42
C ILE A 165 1.56 -3.62 1.19
N LEU A 166 1.83 -4.30 0.08
CA LEU A 166 1.21 -5.60 -0.20
C LEU A 166 1.76 -6.73 0.67
N GLU A 167 2.91 -6.56 1.32
CA GLU A 167 3.38 -7.49 2.35
C GLU A 167 2.38 -7.60 3.52
N GLY A 168 1.54 -6.58 3.75
CA GLY A 168 0.42 -6.65 4.70
C GLY A 168 -0.61 -7.74 4.39
N ARG A 169 -0.55 -8.35 3.20
CA ARG A 169 -1.37 -9.53 2.83
C ARG A 169 -0.64 -10.85 3.00
N ASN A 170 0.57 -10.88 3.53
CA ASN A 170 1.32 -12.12 3.75
C ASN A 170 0.57 -13.04 4.73
N GLY A 171 0.19 -14.22 4.25
CA GLY A 171 -0.63 -15.17 5.00
C GLY A 171 -2.14 -14.86 5.02
N TYR A 172 -2.61 -13.93 4.18
CA TYR A 172 -4.03 -13.62 4.06
C TYR A 172 -4.82 -14.84 3.55
N SER A 173 -5.89 -15.16 4.27
CA SER A 173 -6.89 -16.15 3.87
C SER A 173 -8.27 -15.53 4.03
N ARG A 174 -9.06 -15.50 2.95
CA ARG A 174 -10.39 -14.91 2.96
C ARG A 174 -11.28 -15.60 4.00
N GLY A 175 -12.00 -14.81 4.78
CA GLY A 175 -12.92 -15.31 5.81
C GLY A 175 -12.24 -15.82 7.08
N SER A 176 -10.92 -15.60 7.21
CA SER A 176 -10.15 -15.89 8.42
C SER A 176 -9.59 -14.59 9.01
N GLY A 177 -9.19 -14.61 10.28
CA GLY A 177 -8.60 -13.46 10.97
C GLY A 177 -9.59 -12.67 11.83
N ASP A 178 -9.11 -11.56 12.40
CA ASP A 178 -9.88 -10.67 13.25
C ASP A 178 -10.63 -9.62 12.42
N SER A 179 -11.84 -10.00 11.98
CA SER A 179 -12.72 -9.11 11.22
C SER A 179 -13.21 -7.91 12.02
N HIS A 180 -13.25 -7.99 13.35
CA HIS A 180 -13.65 -6.87 14.20
C HIS A 180 -12.58 -5.78 14.21
N MET A 181 -11.29 -6.15 14.30
CA MET A 181 -10.20 -5.19 14.19
C MET A 181 -10.16 -4.52 12.80
N VAL A 182 -10.34 -5.30 11.73
CA VAL A 182 -10.45 -4.74 10.37
C VAL A 182 -11.61 -3.76 10.27
N GLN A 183 -12.77 -4.08 10.84
CA GLN A 183 -13.91 -3.17 10.85
C GLN A 183 -13.63 -1.88 11.63
N LYS A 184 -13.00 -1.96 12.81
CA LYS A 184 -12.58 -0.77 13.57
C LYS A 184 -11.69 0.17 12.75
N VAL A 185 -10.74 -0.37 11.99
CA VAL A 185 -9.87 0.42 11.10
C VAL A 185 -10.66 1.04 9.94
N LYS A 186 -11.67 0.36 9.41
CA LYS A 186 -12.53 0.94 8.38
C LYS A 186 -13.45 2.03 8.92
N ASP A 187 -13.96 1.86 10.14
CA ASP A 187 -14.90 2.80 10.75
C ASP A 187 -14.29 4.19 10.96
N ILE A 188 -12.99 4.28 11.23
CA ILE A 188 -12.28 5.56 11.33
C ILE A 188 -12.14 6.29 9.98
N LEU A 189 -12.43 5.63 8.85
CA LEU A 189 -12.41 6.23 7.50
C LEU A 189 -13.77 6.75 7.03
N ASN A 190 -14.87 6.29 7.63
CA ASN A 190 -16.23 6.56 7.17
C ASN A 190 -16.65 8.05 7.28
N GLY A 191 -15.86 8.89 7.95
CA GLY A 191 -16.03 10.35 7.95
C GLY A 191 -15.44 11.05 6.71
N GLU A 192 -14.57 10.40 5.93
CA GLU A 192 -13.72 11.08 4.92
C GLU A 192 -13.62 10.37 3.56
N VAL A 193 -14.05 9.10 3.43
CA VAL A 193 -13.69 8.24 2.28
C VAL A 193 -14.89 7.78 1.41
N LEU A 194 -16.12 8.21 1.75
CA LEU A 194 -17.34 7.78 1.05
C LEU A 194 -17.82 8.79 -0.01
N LEU A 195 -17.03 9.03 -1.06
CA LEU A 195 -17.50 9.55 -2.36
C LEU A 195 -16.71 8.93 -3.53
#